data_AF-A0A2H1K8I5-F1
#
_entry.id   AF-A0A2H1K8I5-F1
#
_cell.length_a   1.000
_cell.length_b   1.000
_cell.length_c   1.000
_cell.angle_alpha   90.00
_cell.angle_beta   90.00
_cell.angle_gamma   90.00
#
_symmetry.space_group_name_H-M   'P 1'
#
loop_
_entity.id
_entity.type
_entity.pdbx_description
1 polymer ?
#
loop_
_entity_poly.entity_id
_entity_poly.type
_entity_poly.pdbx_seq_one_letter_code
_entity_poly.pdbx_strand_id
1 'polypeptide(L)' 'MGVPSGQQQGLDEAATQAGVRWTNVIVEPDHVALEYVAELIENGELHVPAPATAPLEDVVEVHRQMDEGHLPKTVLTM' A
#
# COMPACT_ATOMS: atom_id res chain seq x y z
N MET A 1 -2.86 2.31 19.86
CA MET A 1 -3.20 0.89 19.62
C MET A 1 -3.50 0.74 18.14
N GLY A 2 -2.51 0.33 17.33
CA GLY A 2 -2.72 0.10 15.90
C GLY A 2 -3.55 -1.16 15.68
N VAL A 3 -4.66 -1.05 14.97
CA VAL A 3 -5.43 -2.21 14.53
C VAL A 3 -4.66 -2.85 13.38
N PRO A 4 -4.25 -4.13 13.44
CA PRO A 4 -3.64 -4.80 12.30
C PRO A 4 -4.69 -4.92 11.19
N SER A 5 -4.65 -4.03 10.21
CA SER A 5 -5.65 -3.94 9.13
C SER A 5 -5.43 -4.98 8.01
N GLY A 6 -4.53 -5.94 8.18
CA GLY A 6 -4.06 -6.83 7.10
C GLY A 6 -4.21 -8.33 7.32
N GLN A 7 -4.72 -8.82 8.45
CA GLN A 7 -4.87 -10.27 8.65
C GLN A 7 -6.19 -10.77 8.06
N GLN A 8 -6.15 -11.22 6.79
CA GLN A 8 -7.22 -12.06 6.26
C GLN A 8 -7.25 -13.38 7.05
N GLN A 9 -8.37 -13.65 7.72
CA GLN A 9 -8.57 -14.92 8.44
C GLN A 9 -8.58 -16.09 7.44
N GLY A 10 -7.91 -17.20 7.76
CA GLY A 10 -7.89 -18.43 6.95
C GLY A 10 -6.87 -18.45 5.80
N LEU A 11 -6.01 -17.43 5.69
CA LEU A 11 -4.96 -17.38 4.65
C LEU A 11 -3.93 -18.51 4.81
N ASP A 12 -3.66 -18.92 6.04
CA ASP A 12 -2.77 -20.04 6.40
C ASP A 12 -3.30 -21.39 5.91
N GLU A 13 -4.60 -21.64 6.09
CA GLU A 13 -5.26 -22.87 5.65
C GLU A 13 -5.32 -22.94 4.12
N ALA A 14 -5.68 -21.82 3.47
CA ALA A 14 -5.68 -21.70 2.01
C ALA A 14 -4.28 -21.87 1.39
N ALA A 15 -3.25 -21.25 1.97
CA ALA A 15 -1.87 -21.40 1.51
C ALA A 15 -1.36 -22.83 1.66
N THR A 16 -1.73 -23.51 2.75
CA THR A 16 -1.40 -24.92 2.98
C THR A 16 -2.05 -25.81 1.93
N GLN A 17 -3.33 -25.62 1.63
CA GLN A 17 -4.03 -26.37 0.58
C GLN A 17 -3.46 -26.12 -0.82
N ALA A 18 -3.02 -24.89 -1.09
CA ALA A 18 -2.37 -24.53 -2.36
C ALA A 18 -0.91 -25.01 -2.47
N GLY A 19 -0.34 -25.58 -1.39
CA GLY A 19 1.07 -26.03 -1.36
C GLY A 19 2.08 -24.89 -1.48
N VAL A 20 1.69 -23.66 -1.16
CA VAL A 20 2.55 -22.47 -1.25
C VAL A 20 3.14 -22.12 0.11
N ARG A 21 4.36 -21.58 0.10
CA ARG A 21 5.06 -21.17 1.31
C ARG A 21 4.58 -19.78 1.73
N TRP A 22 4.21 -19.63 2.99
CA TRP A 22 3.67 -18.38 3.53
C TRP A 22 4.34 -17.99 4.85
N THR A 23 4.25 -16.71 5.21
CA THR A 23 4.66 -16.19 6.51
C THR A 23 3.81 -14.96 6.84
N ASN A 24 3.53 -14.73 8.12
CA ASN A 24 2.96 -13.48 8.57
C ASN A 24 4.04 -12.39 8.61
N VAL A 25 3.69 -11.19 8.18
CA VAL A 25 4.51 -9.98 8.33
C VAL A 25 3.64 -8.91 8.98
N ILE A 26 4.10 -8.39 10.10
CA ILE A 26 3.53 -7.19 10.71
C ILE A 26 4.54 -6.06 10.47
N VAL A 27 4.06 -4.96 9.91
CA VAL A 27 4.83 -3.72 9.78
C VAL A 27 4.17 -2.71 10.69
N GLU A 28 4.89 -2.27 11.72
CA GLU A 28 4.50 -1.12 12.51
C GLU A 28 5.06 0.15 11.86
N PRO A 29 4.23 1.15 11.56
CA PRO A 29 4.74 2.44 11.12
C PRO A 29 5.55 3.08 12.25
N ASP A 30 6.79 3.48 11.95
CA ASP A 30 7.63 4.23 12.88
C ASP A 30 7.12 5.67 12.96
N HIS A 31 6.52 5.99 14.10
CA HIS A 31 5.94 7.31 14.35
C HIS A 31 6.97 8.44 14.25
N VAL A 32 8.17 8.27 14.82
CA VAL A 32 9.21 9.30 14.85
C VAL A 32 9.73 9.55 13.44
N ALA A 33 9.96 8.48 12.68
CA ALA A 33 10.37 8.62 11.29
C ALA A 33 9.30 9.31 10.42
N LEU A 34 8.02 9.01 10.66
CA LEU A 34 6.91 9.64 9.92
C LEU A 34 6.74 11.12 10.27
N GLU A 35 6.92 11.52 11.54
CA GLU A 35 6.92 12.93 11.93
C GLU A 35 8.06 13.69 11.24
N TYR A 36 9.26 13.12 11.21
CA TYR A 36 10.40 13.74 10.52
C TYR A 36 10.15 13.88 9.01
N VAL A 37 9.55 12.88 8.36
CA VAL A 37 9.16 12.99 6.95
C VAL A 37 8.12 14.10 6.74
N ALA A 38 7.19 14.28 7.67
CA ALA A 38 6.21 15.36 7.60
C ALA A 38 6.89 16.74 7.68
N GLU A 39 7.82 16.92 8.62
CA GLU A 39 8.60 18.17 8.76
C GLU A 39 9.37 18.50 7.47
N LEU A 40 10.02 17.50 6.85
CA LEU A 40 10.71 17.69 5.56
C LEU A 40 9.77 18.19 4.46
N ILE A 41 8.54 17.68 4.41
CA ILE A 41 7.54 18.11 3.42
C ILE A 41 7.07 19.54 3.71
N GLU A 42 6.77 19.84 4.96
CA GLU A 42 6.27 21.16 5.40
C GLU A 42 7.30 22.27 5.19
N ASN A 43 8.59 21.97 5.43
CA ASN A 43 9.70 22.91 5.18
C ASN A 43 10.06 23.05 3.68
N GLY A 44 9.44 22.27 2.81
CA GLY A 44 9.73 22.26 1.37
C GLY A 44 11.06 21.57 1.02
N GLU A 45 11.64 20.81 1.94
CA GLU A 45 12.88 20.04 1.76
C GLU A 45 12.63 18.71 1.06
N LEU A 46 11.39 18.20 1.12
CA LEU A 46 10.94 17.01 0.41
C LEU A 46 9.67 17.30 -0.40
N HIS A 47 9.75 17.12 -1.72
CA HIS A 47 8.59 17.21 -2.60
C HIS A 47 8.04 15.80 -2.91
N VAL A 48 6.79 15.55 -2.52
CA VAL A 48 6.06 14.32 -2.86
C VAL A 48 5.03 14.66 -3.93
N PRO A 49 5.13 14.11 -5.15
CA PRO A 49 4.11 14.31 -6.17
C PRO A 49 2.75 13.82 -5.67
N ALA A 50 1.71 14.60 -5.93
CA ALA A 50 0.34 14.16 -5.67
C ALA A 50 0.08 12.86 -6.46
N PRO A 51 -0.56 11.85 -5.84
CA PRO A 51 -0.91 10.65 -6.57
C PRO A 51 -1.95 10.96 -7.64
N ALA A 52 -1.93 10.21 -8.73
CA ALA A 52 -3.07 10.14 -9.61
C ALA A 52 -4.26 9.54 -8.84
N THR A 53 -5.48 9.85 -9.28
CA THR A 53 -6.70 9.30 -8.71
C THR A 53 -7.52 8.65 -9.81
N ALA A 54 -8.06 7.48 -9.54
CA ALA A 54 -8.98 6.77 -10.44
C ALA A 54 -10.12 6.17 -9.60
N PRO A 55 -11.30 5.98 -10.20
CA PRO A 55 -12.40 5.37 -9.48
C PRO A 55 -12.15 3.87 -9.28
N LEU A 56 -12.70 3.29 -8.22
CA LEU A 56 -12.42 1.90 -7.84
C LEU A 56 -12.87 0.90 -8.91
N GLU A 57 -13.92 1.19 -9.66
CA GLU A 57 -14.39 0.37 -10.78
C GLU A 57 -13.32 0.16 -11.87
N ASP A 58 -12.37 1.08 -12.00
CA ASP A 58 -11.30 1.02 -13.01
C ASP A 58 -10.09 0.19 -12.53
N VAL A 59 -10.16 -0.48 -11.37
CA VAL A 59 -9.05 -1.21 -10.74
C VAL A 59 -8.32 -2.17 -11.70
N VAL A 60 -9.05 -2.86 -12.58
CA VAL A 60 -8.47 -3.82 -13.53
C VAL A 60 -7.56 -3.11 -14.54
N GLU A 61 -8.04 -2.00 -15.09
CA GLU A 61 -7.32 -1.25 -16.10
C GLU A 61 -6.15 -0.48 -15.49
N VAL A 62 -6.35 0.13 -14.31
CA VAL A 62 -5.28 0.76 -13.53
C VAL A 62 -4.19 -0.26 -13.21
N HIS A 63 -4.54 -1.46 -12.76
CA HIS A 63 -3.55 -2.50 -12.45
C HIS A 63 -2.77 -2.95 -13.70
N ARG A 64 -3.44 -3.13 -14.84
CA ARG A 64 -2.79 -3.47 -16.11
C ARG A 64 -1.75 -2.42 -16.51
N GLN A 65 -2.08 -1.15 -16.39
CA GLN A 65 -1.17 -0.04 -16.70
C GLN A 65 0.00 0.06 -15.70
N MET A 66 -0.18 -0.37 -14.44
CA MET A 66 0.90 -0.46 -13.46
C MET A 66 1.93 -1.53 -13.84
N ASP A 67 1.48 -2.70 -14.31
CA ASP A 67 2.36 -3.79 -14.75
C ASP A 67 3.24 -3.40 -15.95
N GLU A 68 2.73 -2.51 -16.80
CA GLU A 68 3.48 -1.94 -17.93
C GLU A 68 4.51 -0.90 -17.47
N GLY A 69 4.51 -0.50 -16.20
CA GLY A 69 5.44 0.48 -15.61
C GLY A 69 5.12 1.93 -15.97
N HIS A 70 3.88 2.20 -16.41
CA HIS A 70 3.50 3.47 -17.02
C HIS A 70 2.80 4.44 -16.06
N LEU A 71 2.48 3.99 -14.83
CA LEU A 71 1.68 4.79 -13.90
C LEU A 71 2.50 5.39 -12.75
N PRO A 72 2.24 6.67 -12.40
CA PRO A 72 2.66 7.21 -11.11
C PRO A 72 1.92 6.49 -9.97
N LYS A 73 2.20 6.88 -8.73
CA LYS A 73 1.40 6.44 -7.58
C LYS A 73 -0.07 6.78 -7.84
N THR A 74 -0.95 5.78 -7.87
CA THR A 74 -2.40 5.95 -8.08
C THR A 74 -3.17 5.54 -6.83
N VAL A 75 -4.14 6.35 -6.43
CA VAL A 75 -5.08 6.06 -5.34
C VAL A 75 -6.45 5.78 -5.95
N LEU A 76 -7.04 4.64 -5.58
CA LEU A 76 -8.40 4.29 -5.99
C LEU A 76 -9.41 4.87 -5.00
N THR A 77 -10.44 5.54 -5.51
CA THR A 77 -11.49 6.18 -4.72
C THR A 77 -12.83 5.49 -4.93
N MET A 78 -13.60 5.36 -3.84
CA MET A 78 -14.98 4.82 -3.84
C MET A 78 -15.99 5.77 -4.46
#